data_AF-A0A4U5N2F9-F1
#
_entry.id   AF-A0A4U5N2F9-F1
#
_cell.length_a   1.000
_cell.length_b   1.000
_cell.length_c   1.000
_cell.angle_alpha   90.00
_cell.angle_beta   90.00
_cell.angle_gamma   90.00
#
_symmetry.space_group_name_H-M   'P 1'
#
loop_
_entity.id
_entity.type
_entity.pdbx_description
1 polymer ?
#
loop_
_entity_poly.entity_id
_entity_poly.type
_entity_poly.pdbx_seq_one_letter_code
_entity_poly.pdbx_strand_id
1 'polypeptide(L)'
;MEKMTTTKLLPKYRMGTYLDYHVSKNKKVPKIDFKLMEQFLEQPGMLCVDIFSSDIDDKWIQLFSSWKRLQFVSIKTNFNDSIFLFLQALRTQQNLNQILIYPENYGDREVDLFRQFMLQKQFKALAFDTLKTDLKDRFLALAKTYPEKLSGKIVIWWSHARLHDLSFRSLGRVEPDTVRFVKENLVVDYYNKEATEETSEEMFMRYVTCTELRFVKTENSEEKGKTKLRCPLRRAWKLVKRATERVVGSCFKNDF
;
A
#
# COMPACT_ATOMS: atom_id res chain seq x y z
N MET A 1 -25.40 13.47 27.03
CA MET A 1 -24.86 12.31 26.28
C MET A 1 -25.54 12.30 24.92
N GLU A 2 -24.95 12.95 23.92
CA GLU A 2 -25.48 12.91 22.55
C GLU A 2 -25.17 11.55 21.92
N LYS A 3 -26.23 10.80 21.58
CA LYS A 3 -26.11 9.58 20.77
C LYS A 3 -25.76 10.00 19.35
N MET A 4 -24.49 9.89 18.96
CA MET A 4 -24.10 9.96 17.56
C MET A 4 -24.78 8.80 16.81
N THR A 5 -25.81 9.12 16.03
CA THR A 5 -26.40 8.22 15.06
C THR A 5 -25.38 7.98 13.95
N THR A 6 -24.77 6.79 13.94
CA THR A 6 -23.93 6.34 12.83
C THR A 6 -24.79 6.24 11.58
N THR A 7 -24.74 7.25 10.73
CA THR A 7 -25.37 7.25 9.42
C THR A 7 -24.73 6.12 8.61
N LYS A 8 -25.51 5.08 8.28
CA LYS A 8 -25.05 4.02 7.37
C LYS A 8 -24.69 4.68 6.03
N LEU A 9 -23.41 4.72 5.69
CA LEU A 9 -22.94 5.21 4.40
C LEU A 9 -23.59 4.41 3.28
N LEU A 10 -24.06 5.10 2.23
CA LEU A 10 -24.63 4.43 1.06
C LEU A 10 -23.59 3.50 0.42
N PRO A 11 -23.99 2.32 -0.09
CA PRO A 11 -23.08 1.35 -0.69
C PRO A 11 -22.17 1.92 -1.80
N LYS A 12 -22.67 2.91 -2.56
CA LYS A 12 -21.89 3.60 -3.62
C LYS A 12 -20.65 4.36 -3.12
N TYR A 13 -20.58 4.65 -1.82
CA TYR A 13 -19.43 5.31 -1.21
C TYR A 13 -18.49 4.33 -0.49
N ARG A 14 -18.78 3.02 -0.52
CA ARG A 14 -17.91 2.01 0.06
C ARG A 14 -16.70 1.80 -0.84
N MET A 15 -15.52 2.15 -0.35
CA MET A 15 -14.26 2.00 -1.09
C MET A 15 -13.87 0.52 -1.24
N GLY A 16 -14.08 -0.28 -0.19
CA GLY A 16 -13.78 -1.70 -0.21
C GLY A 16 -14.45 -2.48 0.91
N THR A 17 -14.38 -3.80 0.78
CA THR A 17 -14.84 -4.80 1.74
C THR A 17 -13.66 -5.69 2.09
N TYR A 18 -13.40 -5.87 3.38
CA TYR A 18 -12.21 -6.53 3.89
C TYR A 18 -12.59 -7.89 4.49
N LEU A 19 -11.81 -8.91 4.16
CA LEU A 19 -11.80 -10.17 4.89
C LEU A 19 -10.49 -10.26 5.68
N ASP A 20 -10.63 -10.41 7.00
CA ASP A 20 -9.50 -10.63 7.89
C ASP A 20 -9.24 -12.13 8.03
N TYR A 21 -8.13 -12.60 7.48
CA TYR A 21 -7.66 -13.96 7.65
C TYR A 21 -6.76 -14.07 8.88
N HIS A 22 -7.17 -14.87 9.86
CA HIS A 22 -6.43 -15.07 11.09
C HIS A 22 -6.60 -16.50 11.60
N VAL A 23 -5.48 -17.13 11.98
CA VAL A 23 -5.45 -18.40 12.70
C VAL A 23 -5.01 -18.10 14.12
N SER A 24 -5.85 -18.40 15.12
CA SER A 24 -5.45 -18.20 16.51
C SER A 24 -4.27 -19.10 16.85
N LYS A 25 -3.36 -18.62 17.71
CA LYS A 25 -2.24 -19.42 18.23
C LYS A 25 -2.71 -20.79 18.72
N ASN A 26 -2.01 -21.85 18.30
CA ASN A 26 -2.29 -23.26 18.64
C ASN A 26 -3.63 -23.81 18.13
N LYS A 27 -4.30 -23.14 17.20
CA LYS A 27 -5.51 -23.66 16.55
C LYS A 27 -5.21 -24.17 15.16
N LYS A 28 -6.06 -25.10 14.71
CA LYS A 28 -6.08 -25.54 13.32
C LYS A 28 -6.54 -24.40 12.42
N VAL A 29 -6.05 -24.41 11.18
CA VAL A 29 -6.54 -23.56 10.10
C VAL A 29 -8.08 -23.60 10.05
N PRO A 30 -8.77 -22.45 10.02
CA PRO A 30 -10.23 -22.41 10.03
C PRO A 30 -10.80 -23.10 8.79
N LYS A 31 -11.92 -23.82 8.97
CA LYS A 31 -12.67 -24.35 7.83
C LYS A 31 -13.28 -23.19 7.03
N ILE A 32 -13.30 -23.33 5.71
CA ILE A 32 -13.95 -22.37 4.82
C ILE A 32 -15.46 -22.48 4.99
N ASP A 33 -16.10 -21.36 5.33
CA ASP A 33 -17.56 -21.21 5.24
C ASP A 33 -17.92 -20.64 3.87
N PHE A 34 -18.26 -21.51 2.91
CA PHE A 34 -18.55 -21.10 1.53
C PHE A 34 -19.71 -20.13 1.42
N LYS A 35 -20.74 -20.25 2.29
CA LYS A 35 -21.89 -19.35 2.29
C LYS A 35 -21.48 -17.94 2.69
N LEU A 36 -20.63 -17.82 3.72
CA LEU A 36 -20.06 -16.53 4.12
C LEU A 36 -19.18 -15.94 3.00
N MET A 37 -18.40 -16.77 2.31
CA MET A 37 -17.55 -16.33 1.20
C MET A 37 -18.37 -15.82 0.02
N GLU A 38 -19.47 -16.48 -0.34
CA GLU A 38 -20.40 -16.01 -1.38
C GLU A 38 -20.98 -14.64 -1.03
N GLN A 39 -21.49 -14.48 0.20
CA GLN A 39 -22.02 -13.19 0.68
C GLN A 39 -20.97 -12.07 0.68
N PHE A 40 -19.71 -12.41 0.98
CA PHE A 40 -18.59 -11.49 0.94
C PHE A 40 -18.29 -11.04 -0.50
N LEU A 41 -18.29 -11.97 -1.46
CA LEU A 41 -18.05 -11.68 -2.88
C LEU A 41 -19.15 -10.81 -3.52
N GLU A 42 -20.37 -10.87 -3.00
CA GLU A 42 -21.49 -10.01 -3.43
C GLU A 42 -21.35 -8.55 -2.93
N GLN A 43 -20.49 -8.29 -1.95
CA GLN A 43 -20.36 -6.93 -1.40
C GLN A 43 -19.82 -5.95 -2.46
N PRO A 44 -20.34 -4.70 -2.48
CA PRO A 44 -19.85 -3.66 -3.37
C PRO A 44 -18.48 -3.14 -2.93
N GLY A 45 -17.78 -2.53 -3.88
CA GLY A 45 -16.45 -1.95 -3.68
C GLY A 45 -15.30 -2.91 -4.01
N MET A 46 -14.08 -2.46 -3.70
CA MET A 46 -12.86 -3.23 -3.84
C MET A 46 -12.86 -4.43 -2.87
N LEU A 47 -12.50 -5.62 -3.36
CA LEU A 47 -12.32 -6.77 -2.47
C LEU A 47 -10.89 -6.75 -1.91
N CYS A 48 -10.80 -6.83 -0.59
CA CYS A 48 -9.56 -6.71 0.15
C CYS A 48 -9.38 -7.92 1.07
N VAL A 49 -8.16 -8.42 1.20
CA VAL A 49 -7.81 -9.47 2.17
C VAL A 49 -6.67 -9.00 3.04
N ASP A 50 -6.86 -9.06 4.35
CA ASP A 50 -5.82 -8.80 5.34
C ASP A 50 -5.36 -10.13 5.94
N ILE A 51 -4.07 -10.45 5.82
CA ILE A 51 -3.47 -11.68 6.31
C ILE A 51 -2.75 -11.42 7.63
N PHE A 52 -3.35 -11.82 8.74
CA PHE A 52 -2.80 -11.67 10.09
C PHE A 52 -2.04 -12.92 10.58
N SER A 53 -2.16 -14.06 9.89
CA SER A 53 -1.44 -15.29 10.22
C SER A 53 -0.75 -15.88 8.99
N SER A 54 0.45 -16.40 9.19
CA SER A 54 1.27 -17.06 8.17
C SER A 54 0.83 -18.50 7.88
N ASP A 55 -0.07 -19.04 8.71
CA ASP A 55 -0.61 -20.40 8.58
C ASP A 55 -1.78 -20.42 7.59
N ILE A 56 -1.48 -20.28 6.29
CA ILE A 56 -2.45 -20.39 5.20
C ILE A 56 -2.25 -21.70 4.43
N ASP A 57 -3.30 -22.52 4.33
CA ASP A 57 -3.25 -23.80 3.60
C ASP A 57 -3.63 -23.63 2.11
N ASP A 58 -3.40 -24.68 1.34
CA ASP A 58 -3.66 -24.69 -0.10
C ASP A 58 -5.13 -24.40 -0.45
N LYS A 59 -6.08 -24.77 0.43
CA LYS A 59 -7.51 -24.54 0.20
C LYS A 59 -7.83 -23.06 0.28
N TRP A 60 -7.29 -22.37 1.28
CA TRP A 60 -7.42 -20.91 1.39
C TRP A 60 -6.68 -20.18 0.29
N ILE A 61 -5.47 -20.62 -0.09
CA ILE A 61 -4.73 -20.07 -1.24
C ILE A 61 -5.56 -20.21 -2.53
N GLN A 62 -6.10 -21.39 -2.79
CA GLN A 62 -6.93 -21.66 -3.97
C GLN A 62 -8.20 -20.80 -3.96
N LEU A 63 -8.87 -20.69 -2.81
CA LEU A 63 -10.05 -19.84 -2.66
C LEU A 63 -9.72 -18.38 -2.97
N PHE A 64 -8.74 -17.78 -2.30
CA PHE A 64 -8.40 -16.38 -2.52
C PHE A 64 -7.92 -16.09 -3.95
N SER A 65 -7.13 -16.99 -4.54
CA SER A 65 -6.66 -16.83 -5.93
C SER A 65 -7.76 -16.99 -6.97
N SER A 66 -8.89 -17.63 -6.63
CA SER A 66 -10.07 -17.69 -7.50
C SER A 66 -10.86 -16.38 -7.57
N TRP A 67 -10.66 -15.45 -6.64
CA TRP A 67 -11.46 -14.24 -6.52
C TRP A 67 -11.06 -13.18 -7.53
N LYS A 68 -11.74 -13.14 -8.67
CA LYS A 68 -11.45 -12.22 -9.79
C LYS A 68 -11.52 -10.73 -9.43
N ARG A 69 -12.21 -10.39 -8.34
CA ARG A 69 -12.36 -9.01 -7.83
C ARG A 69 -11.37 -8.65 -6.72
N LEU A 70 -10.50 -9.57 -6.28
CA LEU A 70 -9.46 -9.31 -5.30
C LEU A 70 -8.44 -8.32 -5.87
N GLN A 71 -8.37 -7.14 -5.26
CA GLN A 71 -7.57 -6.02 -5.76
C GLN A 71 -6.56 -5.50 -4.74
N PHE A 72 -6.75 -5.78 -3.46
CA PHE A 72 -5.87 -5.33 -2.39
C PHE A 72 -5.57 -6.47 -1.43
N VAL A 73 -4.29 -6.63 -1.10
CA VAL A 73 -3.83 -7.57 -0.07
C VAL A 73 -2.92 -6.87 0.91
N SER A 74 -3.13 -7.11 2.20
CA SER A 74 -2.28 -6.66 3.28
C SER A 74 -1.66 -7.85 3.99
N ILE A 75 -0.34 -7.87 4.15
CA ILE A 75 0.39 -8.91 4.87
C ILE A 75 0.84 -8.33 6.21
N LYS A 76 0.21 -8.78 7.30
CA LYS A 76 0.43 -8.34 8.69
C LYS A 76 1.13 -9.39 9.55
N THR A 77 1.72 -10.38 8.90
CA THR A 77 2.38 -11.53 9.52
C THR A 77 3.72 -11.78 8.85
N ASN A 78 4.61 -12.50 9.50
CA ASN A 78 5.93 -12.81 8.95
C ASN A 78 5.82 -13.63 7.67
N PHE A 79 6.71 -13.34 6.71
CA PHE A 79 6.87 -14.17 5.51
C PHE A 79 7.34 -15.57 5.86
N ASN A 80 6.71 -16.55 5.22
CA ASN A 80 7.09 -17.95 5.16
C ASN A 80 6.74 -18.49 3.76
N ASP A 81 6.92 -19.78 3.53
CA ASP A 81 6.61 -20.40 2.23
C ASP A 81 5.12 -20.33 1.87
N SER A 82 4.21 -20.44 2.85
CA SER A 82 2.77 -20.32 2.59
C SER A 82 2.37 -18.93 2.10
N ILE A 83 2.90 -17.86 2.70
CA ILE A 83 2.68 -16.49 2.22
C ILE A 83 3.30 -16.28 0.84
N PHE A 84 4.48 -16.85 0.59
CA PHE A 84 5.11 -16.78 -0.72
C PHE A 84 4.26 -17.47 -1.80
N LEU A 85 3.79 -18.69 -1.56
CA LEU A 85 2.91 -19.44 -2.46
C LEU A 85 1.59 -18.71 -2.70
N PHE A 86 1.01 -18.13 -1.64
CA PHE A 86 -0.18 -17.30 -1.73
C PHE A 86 0.02 -16.13 -2.70
N LEU A 87 1.07 -15.32 -2.50
CA LEU A 87 1.36 -14.19 -3.38
C LEU A 87 1.73 -14.64 -4.81
N GLN A 88 2.38 -15.78 -4.97
CA GLN A 88 2.68 -16.35 -6.29
C GLN A 88 1.40 -16.75 -7.04
N ALA A 89 0.42 -17.33 -6.35
CA ALA A 89 -0.89 -17.64 -6.92
C ALA A 89 -1.62 -16.36 -7.36
N LEU A 90 -1.64 -15.33 -6.52
CA LEU A 90 -2.26 -14.03 -6.85
C LEU A 90 -1.57 -13.32 -8.02
N ARG A 91 -0.25 -13.41 -8.10
CA ARG A 91 0.51 -12.86 -9.24
C ARG A 91 0.04 -13.48 -10.55
N THR A 92 -0.16 -14.80 -10.58
CA THR A 92 -0.59 -15.52 -11.79
C THR A 92 -1.99 -15.08 -12.25
N GLN A 93 -2.84 -14.69 -11.30
CA GLN A 93 -4.20 -14.22 -11.57
C GLN A 93 -4.27 -12.84 -12.25
N GLN A 94 -3.25 -11.98 -12.08
CA GLN A 94 -3.16 -10.64 -12.68
C GLN A 94 -4.35 -9.70 -12.41
N ASN A 95 -5.02 -9.80 -11.25
CA ASN A 95 -6.11 -8.88 -10.85
C ASN A 95 -5.74 -7.95 -9.70
N LEU A 96 -4.61 -8.24 -9.02
CA LEU A 96 -4.20 -7.48 -7.85
C LEU A 96 -3.67 -6.10 -8.26
N ASN A 97 -4.22 -5.06 -7.62
CA ASN A 97 -3.83 -3.67 -7.86
C ASN A 97 -2.79 -3.21 -6.84
N GLN A 98 -2.87 -3.70 -5.60
CA GLN A 98 -2.06 -3.16 -4.51
C GLN A 98 -1.69 -4.23 -3.49
N ILE A 99 -0.48 -4.09 -2.93
CA ILE A 99 0.00 -4.87 -1.79
C ILE A 99 0.51 -3.93 -0.71
N LEU A 100 0.17 -4.22 0.54
CA LEU A 100 0.75 -3.60 1.73
C LEU A 100 1.49 -4.65 2.57
N ILE A 101 2.75 -4.38 2.89
CA ILE A 101 3.64 -5.27 3.63
C ILE A 101 4.02 -4.61 4.96
N TYR A 102 3.58 -5.20 6.06
CA TYR A 102 4.01 -4.82 7.41
C TYR A 102 5.29 -5.52 7.91
N PRO A 103 5.50 -6.83 7.71
CA PRO A 103 6.67 -7.49 8.28
C PRO A 103 7.95 -7.03 7.60
N GLU A 104 9.05 -7.11 8.35
CA GLU A 104 10.40 -6.80 7.83
C GLU A 104 11.15 -8.05 7.39
N ASN A 105 10.63 -9.25 7.61
CA ASN A 105 11.40 -10.49 7.41
C ASN A 105 11.39 -11.02 5.95
N TYR A 106 11.06 -10.19 4.96
CA TYR A 106 11.18 -10.56 3.54
C TYR A 106 12.63 -10.55 3.06
N GLY A 107 13.01 -11.52 2.22
CA GLY A 107 14.35 -11.63 1.62
C GLY A 107 14.33 -11.42 0.11
N ASP A 108 15.44 -11.77 -0.54
CA ASP A 108 15.62 -11.60 -1.99
C ASP A 108 14.50 -12.24 -2.82
N ARG A 109 14.06 -13.43 -2.39
CA ARG A 109 12.99 -14.19 -3.05
C ARG A 109 11.67 -13.41 -3.09
N GLU A 110 11.27 -12.83 -1.96
CA GLU A 110 10.06 -12.02 -1.87
C GLU A 110 10.21 -10.68 -2.61
N VAL A 111 11.41 -10.07 -2.55
CA VAL A 111 11.71 -8.83 -3.29
C VAL A 111 11.57 -9.03 -4.80
N ASP A 112 12.06 -10.14 -5.35
CA ASP A 112 11.89 -10.46 -6.76
C ASP A 112 10.42 -10.71 -7.12
N LEU A 113 9.63 -11.30 -6.21
CA LEU A 113 8.19 -11.41 -6.40
C LEU A 113 7.50 -10.03 -6.44
N PHE A 114 7.89 -9.11 -5.57
CA PHE A 114 7.37 -7.73 -5.59
C PHE A 114 7.73 -6.98 -6.89
N ARG A 115 8.95 -7.17 -7.40
CA ARG A 115 9.34 -6.63 -8.72
C ARG A 115 8.43 -7.17 -9.83
N GLN A 116 8.13 -8.47 -9.81
CA GLN A 116 7.24 -9.07 -10.80
C GLN A 116 5.84 -8.46 -10.74
N PHE A 117 5.26 -8.24 -9.55
CA PHE A 117 3.99 -7.50 -9.40
C PHE A 117 4.08 -6.10 -9.98
N MET A 118 5.14 -5.35 -9.67
CA MET A 118 5.36 -4.00 -10.19
C MET A 118 5.43 -3.98 -11.72
N LEU A 119 5.79 -5.07 -12.40
CA LEU A 119 5.81 -5.13 -13.86
C LEU A 119 4.46 -5.50 -14.51
N GLN A 120 3.44 -5.89 -13.74
CA GLN A 120 2.13 -6.25 -14.29
C GLN A 120 1.29 -5.00 -14.61
N LYS A 121 0.57 -4.98 -15.74
CA LYS A 121 -0.13 -3.78 -16.24
C LYS A 121 -1.15 -3.19 -15.25
N GLN A 122 -1.91 -4.05 -14.56
CA GLN A 122 -2.96 -3.67 -13.63
C GLN A 122 -2.43 -3.18 -12.29
N PHE A 123 -1.28 -3.70 -11.83
CA PHE A 123 -0.71 -3.37 -10.52
C PHE A 123 -0.35 -1.88 -10.42
N LYS A 124 -0.66 -1.23 -9.30
CA LYS A 124 -0.53 0.22 -9.10
C LYS A 124 0.34 0.62 -7.93
N ALA A 125 0.23 -0.07 -6.80
CA ALA A 125 0.91 0.39 -5.59
C ALA A 125 1.49 -0.76 -4.77
N LEU A 126 2.69 -0.54 -4.28
CA LEU A 126 3.33 -1.41 -3.31
C LEU A 126 3.74 -0.57 -2.10
N ALA A 127 3.33 -0.98 -0.92
CA ALA A 127 3.60 -0.25 0.30
C ALA A 127 4.32 -1.14 1.31
N PHE A 128 5.26 -0.54 2.04
CA PHE A 128 6.03 -1.17 3.10
C PHE A 128 5.91 -0.34 4.37
N ASP A 129 5.84 -0.99 5.53
CA ASP A 129 5.88 -0.27 6.80
C ASP A 129 7.25 0.37 7.01
N THR A 130 8.32 -0.40 6.80
CA THR A 130 9.69 0.04 6.99
C THR A 130 10.54 -0.04 5.72
N LEU A 131 11.54 0.83 5.67
CA LEU A 131 12.51 0.88 4.58
C LEU A 131 13.64 -0.11 4.81
N LYS A 132 13.89 -0.96 3.82
CA LYS A 132 15.21 -1.58 3.61
C LYS A 132 15.96 -0.86 2.49
N THR A 133 17.22 -0.54 2.73
CA THR A 133 18.04 0.26 1.81
C THR A 133 18.29 -0.46 0.47
N ASP A 134 18.50 -1.77 0.51
CA ASP A 134 18.66 -2.62 -0.67
C ASP A 134 17.42 -2.64 -1.57
N LEU A 135 16.23 -2.65 -0.97
CA LEU A 135 14.94 -2.62 -1.65
C LEU A 135 14.77 -1.33 -2.46
N LYS A 136 15.18 -0.19 -1.89
CA LYS A 136 15.17 1.10 -2.58
C LYS A 136 15.97 1.03 -3.88
N ASP A 137 17.22 0.58 -3.78
CA ASP A 137 18.15 0.60 -4.90
C ASP A 137 17.68 -0.33 -6.02
N ARG A 138 17.06 -1.48 -5.66
CA ARG A 138 16.42 -2.39 -6.62
C ARG A 138 15.24 -1.76 -7.36
N PHE A 139 14.38 -1.00 -6.70
CA PHE A 139 13.28 -0.30 -7.38
C PHE A 139 13.76 0.84 -8.27
N LEU A 140 14.79 1.58 -7.84
CA LEU A 140 15.41 2.61 -8.69
C LEU A 140 16.08 1.98 -9.92
N ALA A 141 16.76 0.84 -9.78
CA ALA A 141 17.31 0.09 -10.91
C ALA A 141 16.21 -0.46 -11.84
N LEU A 142 15.11 -0.95 -11.27
CA LEU A 142 13.94 -1.40 -12.04
C LEU A 142 13.36 -0.27 -12.89
N ALA A 143 13.30 0.94 -12.35
CA ALA A 143 12.77 2.12 -13.05
C ALA A 143 13.64 2.56 -14.23
N LYS A 144 14.96 2.44 -14.10
CA LYS A 144 15.89 2.65 -15.22
C LYS A 144 15.72 1.60 -16.32
N THR A 145 15.46 0.35 -15.93
CA THR A 145 15.36 -0.78 -16.87
C THR A 145 14.02 -0.82 -17.59
N TYR A 146 12.91 -0.51 -16.90
CA TYR A 146 11.55 -0.63 -17.40
C TYR A 146 10.68 0.61 -17.12
N PRO A 147 11.09 1.81 -17.58
CA PRO A 147 10.40 3.06 -17.25
C PRO A 147 8.93 3.05 -17.70
N GLU A 148 8.65 2.54 -18.90
CA GLU A 148 7.28 2.48 -19.44
C GLU A 148 6.36 1.55 -18.66
N LYS A 149 6.88 0.40 -18.20
CA LYS A 149 6.09 -0.55 -17.41
C LYS A 149 5.79 0.00 -16.03
N LEU A 150 6.67 0.84 -15.46
CA LEU A 150 6.47 1.41 -14.14
C LEU A 150 5.62 2.68 -14.12
N SER A 151 5.49 3.37 -15.26
CA SER A 151 4.69 4.59 -15.38
C SER A 151 3.30 4.46 -14.73
N GLY A 152 2.97 5.40 -13.84
CA GLY A 152 1.72 5.47 -13.10
C GLY A 152 1.67 4.58 -11.85
N LYS A 153 2.77 3.94 -11.48
CA LYS A 153 2.88 3.13 -10.26
C LYS A 153 3.56 3.89 -9.14
N ILE A 154 3.38 3.36 -7.93
CA ILE A 154 3.82 3.98 -6.69
C ILE A 154 4.47 2.94 -5.78
N VAL A 155 5.58 3.31 -5.14
CA VAL A 155 6.12 2.61 -3.98
C VAL A 155 6.04 3.52 -2.77
N ILE A 156 5.52 3.02 -1.66
CA ILE A 156 5.30 3.78 -0.42
C ILE A 156 6.08 3.13 0.71
N TRP A 157 6.73 3.94 1.54
CA TRP A 157 7.30 3.53 2.81
C TRP A 157 6.65 4.33 3.93
N TRP A 158 6.10 3.67 4.95
CA TRP A 158 5.53 4.30 6.14
C TRP A 158 6.58 4.71 7.17
N SER A 159 7.72 5.17 6.64
CA SER A 159 8.89 5.60 7.37
C SER A 159 9.62 6.66 6.56
N HIS A 160 10.61 7.31 7.18
CA HIS A 160 11.50 8.22 6.47
C HIS A 160 12.48 7.42 5.61
N ALA A 161 12.34 7.52 4.29
CA ALA A 161 13.26 6.97 3.32
C ALA A 161 13.86 8.08 2.47
N ARG A 162 15.12 8.44 2.69
CA ARG A 162 15.75 9.48 1.85
C ARG A 162 16.06 8.93 0.44
N LEU A 163 15.12 9.13 -0.49
CA LEU A 163 15.22 8.74 -1.89
C LEU A 163 15.82 9.82 -2.82
N HIS A 164 15.70 11.09 -2.46
CA HIS A 164 16.28 12.17 -3.27
C HIS A 164 17.78 12.34 -2.96
N ASP A 165 18.53 12.77 -3.97
CA ASP A 165 19.92 13.22 -3.89
C ASP A 165 20.05 14.57 -4.60
N LEU A 166 21.30 15.04 -4.82
CA LEU A 166 21.57 16.31 -5.49
C LEU A 166 21.12 16.37 -6.96
N SER A 167 20.83 15.23 -7.58
CA SER A 167 20.31 15.18 -8.95
C SER A 167 18.80 15.40 -9.04
N PHE A 168 18.10 15.44 -7.91
CA PHE A 168 16.70 15.83 -7.87
C PHE A 168 16.54 17.34 -7.74
N ARG A 169 15.64 17.92 -8.53
CA ARG A 169 15.17 19.29 -8.34
C ARG A 169 14.13 19.33 -7.22
N SER A 170 14.39 20.10 -6.17
CA SER A 170 13.38 20.40 -5.14
C SER A 170 12.29 21.30 -5.71
N LEU A 171 11.03 20.96 -5.44
CA LEU A 171 9.88 21.83 -5.66
C LEU A 171 9.39 22.49 -4.35
N GLY A 172 10.13 22.29 -3.25
CA GLY A 172 9.76 22.75 -1.92
C GLY A 172 8.46 22.13 -1.42
N ARG A 173 7.76 22.88 -0.57
CA ARG A 173 6.44 22.52 -0.04
C ARG A 173 5.38 22.68 -1.13
N VAL A 174 4.79 21.57 -1.55
CA VAL A 174 3.64 21.58 -2.47
C VAL A 174 2.31 21.62 -1.72
N GLU A 175 2.34 21.20 -0.45
CA GLU A 175 1.24 21.28 0.52
C GLU A 175 1.82 21.44 1.93
N PRO A 176 1.03 21.86 2.94
CA PRO A 176 1.53 22.04 4.30
C PRO A 176 2.19 20.78 4.90
N ASP A 177 1.68 19.60 4.54
CA ASP A 177 2.18 18.30 5.02
C ASP A 177 3.08 17.57 4.01
N THR A 178 3.49 18.22 2.90
CA THR A 178 4.17 17.55 1.77
C THR A 178 5.30 18.37 1.15
N VAL A 179 6.52 17.81 1.13
CA VAL A 179 7.66 18.32 0.35
C VAL A 179 7.91 17.41 -0.86
N ARG A 180 8.21 17.98 -2.03
CA ARG A 180 8.36 17.22 -3.28
C ARG A 180 9.71 17.46 -3.96
N PHE A 181 10.28 16.36 -4.47
CA PHE A 181 11.47 16.33 -5.30
C PHE A 181 11.17 15.63 -6.62
N VAL A 182 11.78 16.09 -7.72
CA VAL A 182 11.55 15.52 -9.06
C VAL A 182 12.88 15.31 -9.78
N LYS A 183 13.02 14.16 -10.44
CA LYS A 183 14.13 13.83 -11.36
C LYS A 183 13.59 13.00 -12.50
N GLU A 184 13.65 13.52 -13.73
CA GLU A 184 13.18 12.82 -14.94
C GLU A 184 11.74 12.28 -14.74
N ASN A 185 11.58 10.95 -14.79
CA ASN A 185 10.33 10.23 -14.62
C ASN A 185 10.05 9.82 -13.16
N LEU A 186 10.81 10.33 -12.19
CA LEU A 186 10.67 10.03 -10.76
C LEU A 186 10.17 11.25 -9.99
N VAL A 187 9.16 11.04 -9.15
CA VAL A 187 8.68 12.03 -8.19
C VAL A 187 8.75 11.42 -6.80
N VAL A 188 9.39 12.11 -5.87
CA VAL A 188 9.47 11.73 -4.47
C VAL A 188 8.68 12.74 -3.64
N ASP A 189 7.68 12.26 -2.92
CA ASP A 189 6.95 13.05 -1.92
C ASP A 189 7.33 12.57 -0.52
N TYR A 190 7.65 13.53 0.34
CA TYR A 190 7.88 13.34 1.76
C TYR A 190 6.69 13.91 2.54
N TYR A 191 6.18 13.14 3.48
CA TYR A 191 5.04 13.57 4.30
C TYR A 191 5.41 13.69 5.77
N ASN A 192 5.09 14.83 6.36
CA ASN A 192 5.14 15.05 7.79
C ASN A 192 3.73 15.47 8.24
N LYS A 193 3.07 14.58 8.99
CA LYS A 193 1.68 14.78 9.44
C LYS A 193 1.52 15.92 10.44
N GLU A 194 2.58 16.22 11.18
CA GLU A 194 2.59 17.25 12.23
C GLU A 194 3.06 18.61 11.69
N ALA A 195 3.42 18.69 10.40
CA ALA A 195 3.88 19.92 9.81
C ALA A 195 2.74 20.93 9.62
N THR A 196 3.03 22.16 9.99
CA THR A 196 2.23 23.36 9.70
C THR A 196 2.85 24.17 8.57
N GLU A 197 2.20 25.25 8.14
CA GLU A 197 2.75 26.19 7.17
C GLU A 197 4.03 26.89 7.67
N GLU A 198 4.16 27.06 8.98
CA GLU A 198 5.31 27.71 9.64
C GLU A 198 6.51 26.78 9.86
N THR A 199 6.32 25.47 9.70
CA THR A 199 7.38 24.50 9.94
C THR A 199 8.52 24.72 8.93
N SER A 200 9.77 24.85 9.39
CA SER A 200 10.91 24.96 8.47
C SER A 200 11.10 23.68 7.65
N GLU A 201 11.79 23.74 6.51
CA GLU A 201 12.07 22.54 5.70
C GLU A 201 12.98 21.55 6.44
N GLU A 202 13.96 22.05 7.19
CA GLU A 202 14.83 21.19 8.03
C GLU A 202 14.02 20.42 9.07
N MET A 203 13.14 21.12 9.82
CA MET A 203 12.25 20.49 10.79
C MET A 203 11.25 19.55 10.09
N PHE A 204 10.77 19.91 8.91
CA PHE A 204 9.91 19.03 8.12
C PHE A 204 10.58 17.69 7.85
N MET A 205 11.79 17.73 7.27
CA MET A 205 12.54 16.56 6.83
C MET A 205 12.95 15.68 8.01
N ARG A 206 13.18 16.28 9.19
CA ARG A 206 13.48 15.54 10.42
C ARG A 206 12.31 14.66 10.91
N TYR A 207 11.07 15.08 10.69
CA TYR A 207 9.85 14.39 11.17
C TYR A 207 9.03 13.78 10.03
N VAL A 208 9.67 13.40 8.92
CA VAL A 208 9.00 12.64 7.86
C VAL A 208 8.51 11.31 8.43
N THR A 209 7.23 11.01 8.16
CA THR A 209 6.55 9.78 8.59
C THR A 209 6.16 8.87 7.44
N CYS A 210 6.23 9.36 6.21
CA CYS A 210 5.92 8.58 5.02
C CYS A 210 6.70 9.15 3.83
N THR A 211 7.19 8.23 2.99
CA THR A 211 7.86 8.56 1.75
C THR A 211 7.16 7.84 0.61
N GLU A 212 6.85 8.57 -0.46
CA GLU A 212 6.22 8.04 -1.66
C GLU A 212 7.11 8.27 -2.88
N LEU A 213 7.43 7.20 -3.61
CA LEU A 213 8.08 7.24 -4.92
C LEU A 213 7.06 6.95 -6.00
N ARG A 214 6.89 7.90 -6.93
CA ARG A 214 6.03 7.75 -8.11
C ARG A 214 6.86 7.70 -9.37
N PHE A 215 6.47 6.80 -10.26
CA PHE A 215 6.97 6.75 -11.63
C PHE A 215 5.97 7.49 -12.52
N VAL A 216 6.36 8.61 -13.11
CA VAL A 216 5.52 9.40 -14.02
C VAL A 216 5.93 9.14 -15.47
N LYS A 217 5.06 9.42 -16.44
CA LYS A 217 5.49 9.40 -17.84
C LYS A 217 6.48 10.53 -18.05
N THR A 218 7.54 10.25 -18.81
CA THR A 218 8.35 11.32 -19.39
C THR A 218 7.49 12.02 -20.42
N GLU A 219 6.88 13.14 -20.04
CA GLU A 219 6.29 14.03 -21.02
C GLU A 219 7.47 14.67 -21.77
N ASN A 220 7.52 14.50 -23.09
CA ASN A 220 8.47 15.22 -23.93
C ASN A 220 8.31 16.71 -23.62
N SER A 221 9.38 17.28 -23.10
CA SER A 221 9.38 18.55 -22.37
C SER A 221 9.17 19.74 -23.30
N GLU A 222 7.92 20.07 -23.63
CA GLU A 222 7.57 21.40 -24.17
C GLU A 222 6.30 22.02 -23.55
N GLU A 223 5.38 21.26 -22.94
CA GLU A 223 4.21 21.87 -22.30
C GLU A 223 4.46 22.26 -20.83
N LYS A 224 5.02 23.46 -20.66
CA LYS A 224 5.01 24.23 -19.42
C LYS A 224 3.57 24.58 -19.03
N GLY A 225 2.96 23.77 -18.18
CA GLY A 225 1.76 24.15 -17.43
C GLY A 225 1.80 23.50 -16.07
N LYS A 226 1.48 24.25 -15.00
CA LYS A 226 1.40 23.76 -13.62
C LYS A 226 0.28 22.70 -13.50
N THR A 227 0.51 21.48 -13.98
CA THR A 227 -0.42 20.38 -13.78
C THR A 227 -0.38 20.02 -12.30
N LYS A 228 -1.46 20.35 -11.59
CA LYS A 228 -1.71 19.83 -10.24
C LYS A 228 -1.88 18.32 -10.34
N LEU A 229 -0.78 17.58 -10.33
CA LEU A 229 -0.75 16.14 -10.12
C LEU A 229 -1.27 15.84 -8.71
N ARG A 230 -2.59 15.78 -8.59
CA ARG A 230 -3.29 15.35 -7.37
C ARG A 230 -3.34 13.83 -7.35
N CYS A 231 -2.82 13.24 -6.27
CA CYS A 231 -2.87 11.80 -6.05
C CYS A 231 -4.29 11.38 -5.62
N PRO A 232 -5.05 10.59 -6.43
CA PRO A 232 -6.37 10.12 -6.05
C PRO A 232 -6.33 9.18 -4.83
N LEU A 233 -5.20 8.48 -4.64
CA LEU A 233 -5.01 7.60 -3.49
C LEU A 233 -5.00 8.38 -2.18
N ARG A 234 -4.62 9.66 -2.15
CA ARG A 234 -4.52 10.45 -0.90
C ARG A 234 -5.86 10.63 -0.16
N ARG A 235 -7.00 10.70 -0.87
CA ARG A 235 -8.34 10.76 -0.24
C ARG A 235 -8.79 9.40 0.29
N ALA A 236 -8.63 8.34 -0.50
CA ALA A 236 -8.94 6.99 -0.06
C ALA A 236 -8.02 6.59 1.11
N TRP A 237 -6.76 6.98 1.08
CA TRP A 237 -5.72 6.70 2.06
C TRP A 237 -5.90 7.44 3.39
N LYS A 238 -6.27 8.74 3.37
CA LYS A 238 -6.68 9.46 4.61
C LYS A 238 -7.91 8.79 5.26
N LEU A 239 -8.78 8.12 4.47
CA LEU A 239 -9.95 7.39 4.97
C LEU A 239 -9.64 5.97 5.44
N VAL A 240 -8.85 5.18 4.70
CA VAL A 240 -8.40 3.85 5.11
C VAL A 240 -7.55 3.96 6.37
N LYS A 241 -6.60 4.91 6.44
CA LYS A 241 -5.74 5.08 7.60
C LYS A 241 -6.52 5.52 8.85
N ARG A 242 -7.48 6.46 8.73
CA ARG A 242 -8.38 6.84 9.84
C ARG A 242 -9.26 5.68 10.30
N ALA A 243 -9.65 4.78 9.40
CA ALA A 243 -10.41 3.58 9.76
C ALA A 243 -9.53 2.56 10.48
N THR A 244 -8.31 2.30 10.00
CA THR A 244 -7.36 1.38 10.66
C THR A 244 -6.83 1.92 11.99
N GLU A 245 -6.55 3.22 12.11
CA GLU A 245 -6.11 3.85 13.38
C GLU A 245 -7.23 3.84 14.44
N ARG A 246 -8.51 3.92 14.03
CA ARG A 246 -9.65 3.76 14.96
C ARG A 246 -9.83 2.33 15.46
N VAL A 247 -9.61 1.34 14.59
CA VAL A 247 -9.75 -0.08 14.95
C VAL A 247 -8.58 -0.55 15.83
N VAL A 248 -7.35 -0.16 15.49
CA VAL A 248 -6.17 -0.48 16.30
C VAL A 248 -6.23 0.27 17.65
N GLY A 249 -6.72 1.51 17.68
CA GLY A 249 -6.93 2.24 18.94
C GLY A 249 -8.03 1.67 19.85
N SER A 250 -8.98 0.90 19.31
CA SER A 250 -10.03 0.22 20.12
C SER A 250 -9.64 -1.18 20.59
N CYS A 251 -8.69 -1.84 19.93
CA CYS A 251 -8.24 -3.18 20.32
C CYS A 251 -7.16 -3.17 21.42
N PHE A 252 -6.58 -2.01 21.77
CA PHE A 252 -5.54 -1.87 22.80
C PHE A 252 -5.99 -1.10 24.04
N LYS A 253 -7.30 -0.96 24.28
CA LYS A 253 -7.83 -0.23 25.45
C LYS A 253 -8.54 -1.07 26.51
N ASN A 254 -8.58 -2.39 26.36
CA ASN A 254 -9.00 -3.29 27.43
C ASN A 254 -7.95 -4.39 27.57
N ASP A 255 -7.60 -4.66 28.82
CA ASP A 255 -6.65 -5.67 29.32
C ASP A 255 -5.21 -5.16 29.54
N PHE A 256 -5.09 -4.17 30.43
CA PHE A 256 -4.20 -4.21 31.58
C PHE A 256 -4.92 -3.66 32.81
#